data_AF-A0A955DU90-F1
#
_entry.id   AF-A0A955DU90-F1
#
_cell.length_a   1.000
_cell.length_b   1.000
_cell.length_c   1.000
_cell.angle_alpha   90.00
_cell.angle_beta   90.00
_cell.angle_gamma   90.00
#
_symmetry.space_group_name_H-M   'P 1'
#
loop_
_entity.id
_entity.type
_entity.pdbx_description
1 polymer ?
#
loop_
_entity_poly.entity_id
_entity_poly.type
_entity_poly.pdbx_seq_one_letter_code
_entity_poly.pdbx_strand_id
1 'polypeptide(L)'
;MIDVVLQLIIFFMFTSQFGQISRTPVDLPVEKGEQTPETNPSLVIDITREGAYIVDARPLAFDRVIAVVEREIKRHGGPEGVVLLIRPDKNATASAL
;
A
#
# COMPACT_ATOMS: atom_id res chain seq x y z
N MET A 1 -49.34 -34.20 -6.28
CA MET A 1 -48.63 -32.90 -6.39
C MET A 1 -47.91 -32.50 -5.10
N ILE A 2 -48.39 -32.88 -3.90
CA ILE A 2 -47.74 -32.58 -2.61
C ILE A 2 -46.36 -33.24 -2.46
N ASP A 3 -46.19 -34.44 -3.02
CA ASP A 3 -44.98 -35.26 -2.92
C ASP A 3 -43.71 -34.55 -3.45
N VAL A 4 -43.78 -33.97 -4.65
CA VAL A 4 -42.64 -33.25 -5.27
C VAL A 4 -42.26 -31.99 -4.48
N VAL A 5 -43.24 -31.31 -3.87
CA VAL A 5 -42.99 -30.12 -3.05
C VAL A 5 -42.27 -30.51 -1.77
N LEU A 6 -42.67 -31.61 -1.13
CA LEU A 6 -42.03 -32.12 0.09
C LEU A 6 -40.57 -32.54 -0.19
N GLN A 7 -40.32 -33.23 -1.29
CA GLN A 7 -38.98 -33.63 -1.72
C GLN A 7 -38.05 -32.43 -1.94
N LEU A 8 -38.55 -31.35 -2.57
CA LEU A 8 -37.78 -30.12 -2.76
C LEU A 8 -37.47 -29.43 -1.43
N ILE A 9 -38.42 -29.37 -0.50
CA ILE A 9 -38.19 -28.77 0.83
C ILE A 9 -37.10 -29.53 1.59
N ILE A 10 -37.15 -30.87 1.62
CA ILE A 10 -36.14 -31.69 2.29
C ILE A 10 -34.77 -31.50 1.62
N PHE A 11 -34.72 -31.50 0.29
CA PHE A 11 -33.49 -31.26 -0.46
C PHE A 11 -32.90 -29.88 -0.13
N PHE A 12 -33.70 -28.82 -0.21
CA PHE A 12 -33.26 -27.46 0.11
C PHE A 12 -32.81 -27.31 1.57
N MET A 13 -33.54 -27.90 2.51
CA MET A 13 -33.20 -27.89 3.93
C MET A 13 -31.85 -28.59 4.17
N PHE A 14 -31.61 -29.73 3.52
CA PHE A 14 -30.36 -30.47 3.61
C PHE A 14 -29.20 -29.73 2.94
N THR A 15 -29.40 -29.13 1.77
CA THR A 15 -28.34 -28.37 1.06
C THR A 15 -28.01 -27.02 1.71
N SER A 16 -28.97 -26.40 2.41
CA SER A 16 -28.77 -25.12 3.11
C SER A 16 -27.72 -25.24 4.25
N GLN A 17 -27.60 -26.42 4.86
CA GLN A 17 -26.60 -26.65 5.92
C GLN A 17 -25.15 -26.65 5.41
N PHE A 18 -24.92 -26.85 4.11
CA PHE A 18 -23.58 -26.84 3.52
C PHE A 18 -23.02 -25.43 3.27
N GLY A 19 -23.86 -24.38 3.24
CA GLY A 19 -23.43 -23.01 2.95
C GLY A 19 -22.78 -22.26 4.12
N GLN A 20 -22.80 -22.82 5.34
CA GLN A 20 -22.37 -22.10 6.55
C GLN A 20 -20.92 -22.41 6.98
N ILE A 21 -20.23 -23.35 6.31
CA ILE A 21 -18.86 -23.76 6.70
C ILE A 21 -17.86 -23.22 5.67
N SER A 22 -17.64 -21.91 5.65
CA SER A 22 -16.41 -21.35 5.05
C SER A 22 -16.13 -19.92 5.52
N ARG A 23 -16.32 -19.64 6.80
CA ARG A 23 -15.63 -18.52 7.44
C ARG A 23 -14.66 -19.11 8.43
N THR A 24 -13.50 -19.50 7.92
CA THR A 24 -12.32 -19.69 8.78
C THR A 24 -12.18 -18.41 9.60
N PRO A 25 -12.31 -18.46 10.93
CA PRO A 25 -11.97 -17.33 11.75
C PRO A 25 -10.45 -17.15 11.60
N VAL A 26 -10.06 -16.21 10.75
CA VAL A 26 -8.66 -15.78 10.69
C VAL A 26 -8.49 -14.89 11.90
N ASP A 27 -7.85 -15.43 12.94
CA ASP A 27 -7.33 -14.61 14.03
C ASP A 27 -6.14 -13.84 13.46
N LEU A 28 -6.38 -12.63 12.96
CA LEU A 28 -5.29 -11.75 12.58
C LEU A 28 -4.58 -11.33 13.88
N PRO A 29 -3.26 -11.59 14.03
CA PRO A 29 -2.53 -11.15 15.20
C PRO A 29 -2.65 -9.63 15.32
N VAL A 30 -3.06 -9.17 16.50
CA VAL A 30 -3.21 -7.75 16.84
C VAL A 30 -1.85 -7.16 17.22
N GLU A 31 -0.80 -7.49 16.45
CA GLU A 31 0.49 -6.85 16.64
C GLU A 31 0.34 -5.39 16.21
N LYS A 32 0.75 -4.48 17.09
CA LYS A 32 0.89 -3.08 16.71
C LYS A 32 1.94 -3.07 15.61
N GLY A 33 1.50 -2.84 14.36
CA GLY A 33 2.41 -2.57 13.26
C GLY A 33 3.44 -1.55 13.73
N GLU A 34 4.70 -1.76 13.35
CA GLU A 34 5.83 -0.96 13.78
C GLU A 34 5.43 0.52 13.73
N GLN A 35 5.36 1.16 14.90
CA GLN A 35 5.12 2.59 15.01
C GLN A 35 6.39 3.27 14.52
N THR A 36 6.57 3.31 13.20
CA THR A 36 7.55 4.19 12.59
C THR A 36 7.15 5.58 13.07
N PRO A 37 8.04 6.32 13.76
CA PRO A 37 7.73 7.68 14.14
C PRO A 37 7.18 8.39 12.90
N GLU A 38 6.02 9.05 13.04
CA GLU A 38 5.44 9.89 12.00
C GLU A 38 6.37 11.09 11.77
N THR A 39 7.55 10.83 11.22
CA THR A 39 8.31 11.87 10.56
C THR A 39 7.59 12.10 9.27
N ASN A 40 6.63 13.04 9.29
CA ASN A 40 6.00 13.54 8.08
C ASN A 40 7.12 14.04 7.16
N PRO A 41 7.45 13.30 6.09
CA PRO A 41 8.57 13.67 5.27
C PRO A 41 8.22 14.99 4.58
N SER A 42 9.14 15.96 4.64
CA SER A 42 9.00 17.23 3.94
C SER A 42 8.94 17.02 2.42
N LEU A 43 9.58 15.96 1.93
CA LEU A 43 9.58 15.57 0.52
C LEU A 43 9.68 14.04 0.37
N VAL A 44 8.88 13.48 -0.53
CA VAL A 44 8.91 12.05 -0.87
C VAL A 44 9.36 11.89 -2.33
N ILE A 45 10.38 11.06 -2.54
CA ILE A 45 10.90 10.71 -3.86
C ILE A 45 10.75 9.20 -4.05
N ASP A 46 9.94 8.80 -5.00
CA ASP A 46 9.81 7.42 -5.44
C ASP A 46 10.75 7.15 -6.62
N ILE A 47 11.41 5.99 -6.63
CA ILE A 47 12.31 5.59 -7.71
C ILE A 47 11.74 4.32 -8.35
N THR A 48 11.36 4.37 -9.62
CA THR A 48 10.86 3.18 -10.32
C THR A 48 11.98 2.20 -10.64
N ARG A 49 11.61 0.96 -11.00
CA ARG A 49 12.56 -0.06 -11.44
C ARG A 49 13.43 0.40 -12.62
N GLU A 50 12.85 1.20 -13.50
CA GLU A 50 13.52 1.77 -14.68
C GLU A 50 14.43 2.97 -14.36
N GLY A 51 14.53 3.36 -13.08
CA GLY A 51 15.32 4.51 -12.63
C GLY A 51 14.63 5.86 -12.85
N ALA A 52 13.32 5.87 -13.09
CA ALA A 52 12.57 7.11 -13.18
C ALA A 52 12.26 7.64 -11.77
N TYR A 53 12.40 8.95 -11.57
CA TYR A 53 12.05 9.59 -10.31
C TYR A 53 10.62 10.11 -10.36
N ILE A 54 9.85 9.86 -9.31
CA ILE A 54 8.50 10.37 -9.13
C ILE A 54 8.47 11.18 -7.84
N VAL A 55 8.09 12.45 -7.94
CA VAL A 55 7.96 13.37 -6.80
C VAL A 55 6.52 13.86 -6.77
N ASP A 56 5.83 13.75 -5.63
CA ASP A 56 4.40 14.11 -5.49
C ASP A 56 3.51 13.50 -6.59
N ALA A 57 3.71 12.21 -6.87
CA ALA A 57 3.00 11.45 -7.91
C ALA A 57 3.21 11.96 -9.36
N ARG A 58 4.25 12.77 -9.61
CA ARG A 58 4.62 13.21 -10.96
C ARG A 58 6.00 12.67 -11.35
N PRO A 59 6.15 12.11 -12.55
CA PRO A 59 7.48 11.74 -13.06
C PRO A 59 8.31 13.00 -13.34
N LEU A 60 9.52 13.05 -12.80
CA LEU A 60 10.49 14.13 -13.02
C LEU A 60 11.82 13.55 -13.52
N ALA A 61 12.50 14.31 -14.38
CA ALA A 61 13.90 14.07 -14.71
C ALA A 61 14.79 14.41 -13.51
N PHE A 62 15.93 13.73 -13.37
CA PHE A 62 16.85 13.87 -12.24
C PHE A 62 17.25 15.33 -11.96
N ASP A 63 17.60 16.12 -12.98
CA ASP A 63 17.97 17.54 -12.83
C ASP A 63 16.84 18.37 -12.19
N ARG A 64 15.58 18.00 -12.45
CA ARG A 64 14.41 18.68 -11.91
C ARG A 64 14.15 18.25 -10.46
N VAL A 65 14.48 17.01 -10.10
CA VAL A 65 14.43 16.54 -8.71
C VAL A 65 15.39 17.34 -7.85
N ILE A 66 16.63 17.56 -8.30
CA ILE A 66 17.62 18.39 -7.57
C ILE A 66 17.05 19.79 -7.31
N ALA A 67 16.48 20.44 -8.32
CA ALA A 67 15.89 21.76 -8.18
C ALA A 67 14.70 21.79 -7.19
N VAL A 68 13.94 20.70 -7.08
CA VAL A 68 12.85 20.56 -6.10
C VAL A 68 13.42 20.42 -4.69
N VAL A 69 14.44 19.59 -4.50
CA VAL A 69 15.11 19.44 -3.19
C VAL A 69 15.70 20.77 -2.72
N GLU A 70 16.43 21.48 -3.58
CA GLU A 70 17.00 22.79 -3.25
C GLU A 70 15.92 23.82 -2.85
N ARG A 71 14.77 23.79 -3.52
CA ARG A 71 13.64 24.65 -3.19
C ARG A 71 13.07 24.32 -1.81
N GLU A 72 12.94 23.03 -1.50
CA GLU A 72 12.39 22.60 -0.21
C GLU A 72 13.33 22.93 0.95
N ILE A 73 14.65 22.82 0.74
CA ILE A 73 15.69 23.26 1.69
C ILE A 73 15.58 24.76 1.95
N LYS A 74 15.46 25.58 0.90
CA LYS A 74 15.29 27.03 1.04
C LYS A 74 14.01 27.38 1.79
N ARG A 75 12.92 26.64 1.55
CA ARG A 75 11.62 26.85 2.19
C ARG A 75 11.66 26.56 3.70
N HIS A 76 12.43 25.56 4.12
CA HIS A 76 12.58 25.16 5.52
C HIS A 76 13.73 25.88 6.25
N GLY A 77 14.43 26.81 5.58
CA GLY A 77 15.49 27.62 6.19
C GLY A 77 16.81 26.87 6.39
N GLY A 78 16.98 25.71 5.76
CA GLY A 78 18.19 24.90 5.86
C GLY A 78 17.91 23.40 5.70
N PRO A 79 18.96 22.59 5.48
CA PRO A 79 18.84 21.15 5.28
C PRO A 79 18.35 20.41 6.54
N GLU A 80 18.59 20.96 7.73
CA GLU A 80 18.18 20.34 9.01
C GLU A 80 16.66 20.31 9.21
N GLY A 81 15.93 21.21 8.53
CA GLY A 81 14.46 21.26 8.58
C GLY A 81 13.76 20.40 7.53
N VAL A 82 14.52 19.71 6.66
CA VAL A 82 13.97 18.89 5.58
C VAL A 82 14.18 17.42 5.89
N VAL A 83 13.09 16.68 6.03
CA VAL A 83 13.15 15.22 6.04
C VAL A 83 12.82 14.70 4.64
N LEU A 84 13.82 14.08 4.02
CA LEU A 84 13.67 13.44 2.70
C LEU A 84 13.40 11.95 2.88
N LEU A 85 12.28 11.47 2.33
CA LEU A 85 11.98 10.04 2.25
C LEU A 85 12.18 9.54 0.82
N ILE A 86 13.11 8.61 0.63
CA ILE A 86 13.37 7.97 -0.66
C ILE A 86 12.76 6.56 -0.62
N ARG A 87 11.84 6.26 -1.54
CA ARG A 87 11.17 4.95 -1.64
C ARG A 87 11.51 4.30 -2.99
N PRO A 88 12.49 3.40 -3.03
CA PRO A 88 12.75 2.63 -4.23
C PRO A 88 11.66 1.59 -4.48
N ASP A 89 11.37 1.32 -5.75
CA ASP A 89 10.62 0.14 -6.17
C ASP A 89 11.33 -1.12 -5.68
N LYS A 90 10.56 -2.12 -5.25
CA LYS A 90 11.09 -3.39 -4.74
C LYS A 90 12.05 -4.08 -5.72
N ASN A 91 11.87 -3.86 -7.03
CA ASN A 91 12.67 -4.46 -8.09
C ASN A 91 13.75 -3.51 -8.62
N ALA A 92 13.90 -2.30 -8.09
CA ALA A 92 14.94 -1.37 -8.51
C ALA A 92 16.33 -1.95 -8.21
N THR A 93 17.23 -1.83 -9.18
CA THR A 93 18.64 -2.22 -8.99
C THR A 93 19.34 -1.25 -8.05
N ALA A 94 20.28 -1.73 -7.23
CA ALA A 94 21.05 -0.89 -6.31
C ALA A 94 21.82 0.26 -6.99
N SER A 95 22.11 0.14 -8.29
CA SER A 95 22.72 1.21 -9.10
C SER A 95 21.78 2.37 -9.43
N ALA A 96 20.48 2.24 -9.13
CA ALA A 96 19.48 3.29 -9.31
C ALA A 96 19.21 4.08 -8.02
N LEU A 97 19.82 3.66 -6.90
CA LEU A 97 19.88 4.39 -5.62
C LEU A 97 21.13 5.29 -5.60
#